data_AF-A0A3N7GYE6-F1
#
_entry.id   AF-A0A3N7GYE6-F1
#
_cell.length_a   1.000
_cell.length_b   1.000
_cell.length_c   1.000
_cell.angle_alpha   90.00
_cell.angle_beta   90.00
_cell.angle_gamma   90.00
#
_symmetry.space_group_name_H-M   'P 1'
#
loop_
_entity.id
_entity.type
_entity.pdbx_description
1 polymer ?
#
loop_
_entity_poly.entity_id
_entity_poly.type
_entity_poly.pdbx_seq_one_letter_code
_entity_poly.pdbx_strand_id
1 'polypeptide(L)'
;MAGQSDSNMSLFSPEEIEFMAEDEPVEIVPNLRMDSLNFICGDYGPFHPQLAAQVPLWLAVALKKRGKCTIRPPQWMSIENLAQFLELERDSHAFQPLPFHYLEISRLLFDHAREDIPDMYMVRSLIEDIRDVRFHKWRPI
;
A
#
# COMPACT_ATOMS: atom_id res chain seq x y z
N MET A 1 -37.93 12.94 -22.80
CA MET A 1 -37.60 11.76 -21.98
C MET A 1 -36.47 12.18 -21.06
N ALA A 2 -36.62 11.93 -19.76
CA ALA A 2 -35.74 12.44 -18.71
C ALA A 2 -34.29 11.98 -18.93
N GLY A 3 -33.36 12.91 -18.70
CA GLY A 3 -31.92 12.63 -18.71
C GLY A 3 -31.60 11.54 -17.70
N GLN A 4 -30.88 10.52 -18.17
CA GLN A 4 -30.19 9.59 -17.30
C GLN A 4 -29.03 10.38 -16.68
N SER A 5 -29.21 10.81 -15.44
CA SER A 5 -28.13 11.31 -14.60
C SER A 5 -27.24 10.12 -14.25
N ASP A 6 -26.18 9.88 -15.02
CA ASP A 6 -25.17 8.88 -14.65
C ASP A 6 -24.51 9.33 -13.34
N SER A 7 -25.05 8.79 -12.25
CA SER A 7 -24.64 9.07 -10.89
C SER A 7 -23.47 8.18 -10.54
N ASN A 8 -22.29 8.48 -11.09
CA ASN A 8 -21.05 7.86 -10.65
C ASN A 8 -19.92 8.89 -10.61
N MET A 9 -20.09 9.94 -9.82
CA MET A 9 -19.05 10.95 -9.60
C MET A 9 -18.11 10.47 -8.49
N SER A 10 -17.36 9.40 -8.74
CA SER A 10 -16.05 9.29 -8.09
C SER A 10 -15.19 10.41 -8.67
N LEU A 11 -14.64 11.27 -7.82
CA LEU A 11 -13.80 12.40 -8.26
C LEU A 11 -12.53 11.94 -8.99
N PHE A 12 -12.07 10.72 -8.69
CA PHE A 12 -10.91 10.09 -9.29
C PHE A 12 -11.23 8.66 -9.73
N SER A 13 -10.57 8.19 -10.78
CA SER A 13 -10.59 6.78 -11.18
C SER A 13 -9.75 5.93 -10.21
N PRO A 14 -9.97 4.60 -10.12
CA PRO A 14 -9.12 3.73 -9.31
C PRO A 14 -7.63 3.83 -9.67
N GLU A 15 -7.32 4.00 -10.95
CA GLU A 15 -5.94 4.16 -11.44
C GLU A 15 -5.32 5.49 -11.00
N GLU A 16 -6.10 6.57 -10.93
CA GLU A 16 -5.62 7.86 -10.42
C GLU A 16 -5.33 7.79 -8.91
N ILE A 17 -6.15 7.09 -8.13
CA ILE A 17 -5.90 6.88 -6.70
C ILE A 17 -4.65 6.01 -6.49
N GLU A 18 -4.51 4.93 -7.27
CA GLU A 18 -3.32 4.08 -7.24
C GLU A 18 -2.06 4.89 -7.58
N PHE A 19 -2.11 5.73 -8.63
CA PHE A 19 -1.02 6.63 -9.00
C PHE A 19 -0.64 7.59 -7.86
N MET A 20 -1.62 8.17 -7.17
CA MET A 20 -1.36 9.03 -6.01
C MET A 20 -0.72 8.27 -4.84
N ALA A 21 -1.05 6.99 -4.68
CA ALA A 21 -0.47 6.14 -3.63
C ALA A 21 0.99 5.76 -3.90
N GLU A 22 1.44 5.82 -5.15
CA GLU A 22 2.81 5.46 -5.50
C GLU A 22 3.88 6.40 -4.92
N ASP A 23 3.50 7.62 -4.53
CA ASP A 23 4.40 8.59 -3.89
C ASP A 23 4.61 8.32 -2.38
N GLU A 24 3.85 7.39 -1.79
CA GLU A 24 4.02 7.02 -0.38
C GLU A 24 5.40 6.37 -0.13
N PRO A 25 6.12 6.77 0.93
CA PRO A 25 7.44 6.25 1.22
C PRO A 25 7.38 4.81 1.75
N VAL A 26 8.22 3.95 1.21
CA VAL A 26 8.39 2.55 1.62
C VAL A 26 9.86 2.19 1.81
N GLU A 27 10.10 1.27 2.75
CA GLU A 27 11.45 0.80 3.06
C GLU A 27 11.83 -0.35 2.13
N ILE A 28 12.99 -0.24 1.48
CA ILE A 28 13.57 -1.31 0.67
C ILE A 28 14.93 -1.74 1.21
N VAL A 29 15.32 -2.97 0.91
CA VAL A 29 16.69 -3.49 1.09
C VAL A 29 17.27 -3.74 -0.30
N PRO A 30 18.19 -2.89 -0.78
CA PRO A 30 18.87 -3.10 -2.05
C PRO A 30 19.78 -4.34 -2.02
N ASN A 31 19.95 -4.95 -3.19
CA ASN A 31 20.87 -6.07 -3.43
C ASN A 31 22.10 -5.65 -4.24
N LEU A 32 22.25 -4.35 -4.52
CA LEU A 32 23.30 -3.78 -5.36
C LEU A 32 23.89 -2.52 -4.72
N ARG A 33 25.08 -2.14 -5.21
CA ARG A 33 25.63 -0.80 -4.99
C ARG A 33 25.25 0.10 -6.14
N MET A 34 24.71 1.27 -5.82
CA MET A 34 24.38 2.30 -6.80
C MET A 34 24.48 3.66 -6.12
N ASP A 35 25.06 4.61 -6.85
CA ASP A 35 25.15 6.00 -6.40
C ASP A 35 23.75 6.62 -6.28
N SER A 36 23.68 7.79 -5.66
CA SER A 36 22.42 8.52 -5.54
C SER A 36 21.80 8.80 -6.91
N LEU A 37 20.51 8.54 -7.02
CA LEU A 37 19.70 8.88 -8.18
C LEU A 37 19.07 10.25 -7.94
N ASN A 38 19.33 11.20 -8.84
CA ASN A 38 18.77 12.54 -8.75
C ASN A 38 17.54 12.64 -9.65
N PHE A 39 16.37 12.87 -9.06
CA PHE A 39 15.11 13.07 -9.78
C PHE A 39 14.58 14.48 -9.57
N ILE A 40 13.58 14.87 -10.36
CA ILE A 40 12.92 16.18 -10.22
C ILE A 40 12.32 16.35 -8.82
N CYS A 41 11.77 15.27 -8.26
CA CYS A 41 11.08 15.26 -6.97
C CYS A 41 11.98 14.86 -5.79
N GLY A 42 13.31 14.86 -5.97
CA GLY A 42 14.27 14.56 -4.90
C GLY A 42 15.34 13.55 -5.29
N ASP A 43 16.31 13.40 -4.39
CA ASP A 43 17.45 12.50 -4.57
C ASP A 43 17.29 11.26 -3.67
N TYR A 44 17.52 10.08 -4.22
CA TYR A 44 17.39 8.81 -3.50
C TYR A 44 18.70 8.01 -3.54
N GLY A 45 19.12 7.51 -2.38
CA GLY A 45 20.37 6.77 -2.22
C GLY A 45 21.44 7.59 -1.48
N PRO A 46 22.70 7.12 -1.44
CA PRO A 46 23.25 5.98 -2.19
C PRO A 46 22.74 4.63 -1.68
N PHE A 47 22.55 3.69 -2.61
CA PHE A 47 22.05 2.35 -2.30
C PHE A 47 23.21 1.39 -2.03
N HIS A 48 23.14 0.70 -0.90
CA HIS A 48 24.12 -0.29 -0.48
C HIS A 48 23.42 -1.64 -0.23
N PRO A 49 24.05 -2.77 -0.60
CA PRO A 49 23.51 -4.08 -0.30
C PRO A 49 23.24 -4.24 1.20
N GLN A 50 22.09 -4.84 1.54
CA GLN A 50 21.68 -5.15 2.92
C GLN A 50 21.44 -3.94 3.83
N LEU A 51 21.61 -2.71 3.33
CA LEU A 51 21.30 -1.49 4.08
C LEU A 51 19.92 -0.98 3.66
N ALA A 52 19.02 -0.82 4.63
CA ALA A 52 17.69 -0.33 4.33
C ALA A 52 17.72 1.13 3.85
N ALA A 53 16.86 1.45 2.88
CA ALA A 53 16.70 2.79 2.33
C ALA A 53 15.21 3.10 2.16
N GLN A 54 14.83 4.35 2.42
CA GLN A 54 13.47 4.84 2.18
C GLN A 54 13.37 5.43 0.77
N VAL A 55 12.39 4.97 0.00
CA VAL A 55 12.12 5.44 -1.36
C VAL A 55 10.61 5.47 -1.59
N PRO A 56 10.10 6.26 -2.55
CA PRO A 56 8.72 6.19 -2.97
C PRO A 56 8.37 4.79 -3.51
N LEU A 57 7.11 4.41 -3.37
CA LEU A 57 6.61 3.11 -3.81
C LEU A 57 6.82 2.87 -5.32
N TRP A 58 6.65 3.88 -6.18
CA TRP A 58 6.97 3.73 -7.62
C TRP A 58 8.43 3.32 -7.86
N LEU A 59 9.36 3.89 -7.09
CA LEU A 59 10.78 3.60 -7.23
C LEU A 59 11.10 2.21 -6.66
N ALA A 60 10.51 1.86 -5.52
CA ALA A 60 10.62 0.53 -4.94
C ALA A 60 10.15 -0.55 -5.92
N VAL A 61 8.97 -0.38 -6.52
CA VAL A 61 8.40 -1.29 -7.53
C VAL A 61 9.29 -1.37 -8.76
N ALA A 62 9.82 -0.24 -9.24
CA ALA A 62 10.71 -0.21 -10.41
C ALA A 62 12.03 -0.96 -10.15
N LEU A 63 12.60 -0.83 -8.95
CA LEU A 63 13.81 -1.57 -8.55
C LEU A 63 13.51 -3.06 -8.34
N LYS A 64 12.36 -3.39 -7.72
CA LYS A 64 11.90 -4.76 -7.48
C LYS A 64 11.67 -5.52 -8.79
N LYS A 65 10.99 -4.92 -9.77
CA LYS A 65 10.80 -5.48 -11.14
C LYS A 65 12.11 -5.84 -11.84
N ARG A 66 13.22 -5.19 -11.47
CA ARG A 66 14.57 -5.44 -12.00
C ARG A 66 15.39 -6.41 -11.14
N GLY A 67 14.81 -6.96 -10.06
CA GLY A 67 15.51 -7.84 -9.11
C GLY A 67 16.56 -7.12 -8.25
N LYS A 68 16.46 -5.80 -8.11
CA LYS A 68 17.50 -4.94 -7.51
C LYS A 68 17.32 -4.70 -6.02
N CYS A 69 16.16 -5.01 -5.47
CA CYS A 69 15.86 -4.87 -4.05
C CYS A 69 14.80 -5.86 -3.61
N THR A 70 14.68 -6.01 -2.29
CA THR A 70 13.56 -6.61 -1.58
C THR A 70 12.79 -5.48 -0.91
N ILE A 71 11.47 -5.43 -1.10
CA ILE A 71 10.63 -4.42 -0.43
C ILE A 71 10.30 -4.95 0.96
N ARG A 72 10.51 -4.15 2.01
CA ARG A 72 10.06 -4.55 3.35
C ARG A 72 8.58 -4.23 3.49
N PRO A 73 7.72 -5.19 3.88
CA PRO A 73 6.32 -4.89 4.12
C PRO A 73 6.20 -3.84 5.23
N PRO A 74 5.30 -2.85 5.10
CA PRO A 74 5.06 -1.88 6.15
C PRO A 74 4.67 -2.55 7.47
N GLN A 75 5.05 -1.97 8.61
CA GLN A 75 4.81 -2.59 9.93
C GLN A 75 3.32 -2.90 10.20
N TRP A 76 2.42 -2.04 9.72
CA TRP A 76 0.98 -2.23 9.85
C TRP A 76 0.45 -3.43 9.05
N MET A 77 1.17 -3.89 8.03
CA MET A 77 0.83 -5.00 7.14
C MET A 77 1.36 -6.34 7.68
N SER A 78 1.30 -6.53 9.00
CA SER A 78 1.56 -7.82 9.65
C SER A 78 0.23 -8.45 10.07
N ILE A 79 0.19 -9.77 10.15
CA ILE A 79 -1.03 -10.50 10.53
C ILE A 79 -1.49 -10.07 11.92
N GLU A 80 -0.55 -9.91 12.85
CA GLU A 80 -0.83 -9.51 14.23
C GLU A 80 -1.49 -8.13 14.29
N ASN A 81 -0.90 -7.15 13.59
CA ASN A 81 -1.43 -5.79 13.58
C ASN A 81 -2.77 -5.71 12.83
N LEU A 82 -2.90 -6.38 11.68
CA LEU A 82 -4.15 -6.40 10.91
C LEU A 82 -5.29 -7.07 11.68
N ALA A 83 -5.02 -8.19 12.36
CA ALA A 83 -6.01 -8.84 13.21
C ALA A 83 -6.44 -7.92 14.37
N GLN A 84 -5.48 -7.24 15.01
CA GLN A 84 -5.78 -6.26 16.05
C GLN A 84 -6.62 -5.09 15.51
N PHE A 85 -6.28 -4.56 14.34
CA PHE A 85 -7.07 -3.50 13.70
C PHE A 85 -8.49 -3.96 13.39
N LEU A 86 -8.66 -5.18 12.87
CA LEU A 86 -9.98 -5.73 12.55
C LEU A 86 -10.86 -5.86 13.79
N GLU A 87 -10.32 -6.36 14.90
CA GLU A 87 -11.08 -6.48 16.16
C GLU A 87 -11.45 -5.09 16.72
N LEU A 88 -10.50 -4.16 16.77
CA LEU A 88 -10.77 -2.77 17.19
C LEU A 88 -11.77 -2.06 16.26
N GLU A 89 -11.74 -2.38 14.97
CA GLU A 89 -12.70 -1.89 14.00
C GLU A 89 -14.07 -2.51 14.26
N ARG A 90 -14.21 -3.79 14.61
CA ARG A 90 -15.51 -4.38 14.93
C ARG A 90 -16.13 -3.84 16.23
N ASP A 91 -15.31 -3.64 17.25
CA ASP A 91 -15.78 -3.25 18.59
C ASP A 91 -16.14 -1.76 18.70
N SER A 92 -15.54 -0.93 17.86
CA SER A 92 -15.74 0.53 17.89
C SER A 92 -16.80 0.98 16.90
N HIS A 93 -17.62 1.96 17.29
CA HIS A 93 -18.50 2.66 16.34
C HIS A 93 -17.73 3.64 15.45
N ALA A 94 -16.58 4.14 15.92
CA ALA A 94 -15.70 5.00 15.14
C ALA A 94 -14.72 4.17 14.29
N PHE A 95 -14.25 4.76 13.19
CA PHE A 95 -13.22 4.16 12.35
C PHE A 95 -11.87 4.16 13.06
N GLN A 96 -11.15 3.04 12.99
CA GLN A 96 -9.79 3.00 13.51
C GLN A 96 -8.83 3.76 12.58
N PRO A 97 -7.75 4.36 13.09
CA PRO A 97 -6.75 4.95 12.21
C PRO A 97 -6.01 3.84 11.46
N LEU A 98 -6.10 3.86 10.13
CA LEU A 98 -5.20 3.11 9.25
C LEU A 98 -4.40 4.10 8.41
N PRO A 99 -3.20 3.69 7.94
CA PRO A 99 -2.42 4.48 7.01
C PRO A 99 -3.22 4.89 5.79
N PHE A 100 -2.91 6.08 5.28
CA PHE A 100 -3.49 6.55 4.03
C PHE A 100 -3.09 5.61 2.88
N HIS A 101 -3.97 5.45 1.90
CA HIS A 101 -3.77 4.55 0.75
C HIS A 101 -3.45 3.09 1.09
N TYR A 102 -3.85 2.57 2.28
CA TYR A 102 -3.53 1.20 2.67
C TYR A 102 -4.01 0.15 1.66
N LEU A 103 -5.12 0.40 0.94
CA LEU A 103 -5.64 -0.52 -0.08
C LEU A 103 -4.75 -0.54 -1.32
N GLU A 104 -4.40 0.63 -1.85
CA GLU A 104 -3.58 0.79 -3.04
C GLU A 104 -2.15 0.28 -2.80
N ILE A 105 -1.56 0.62 -1.65
CA ILE A 105 -0.25 0.11 -1.23
C ILE A 105 -0.29 -1.42 -1.14
N SER A 106 -1.32 -1.98 -0.50
CA SER A 106 -1.47 -3.45 -0.39
C SER A 106 -1.55 -4.10 -1.76
N ARG A 107 -2.36 -3.56 -2.66
CA ARG A 107 -2.52 -4.07 -4.02
C ARG A 107 -1.20 -4.05 -4.78
N LEU A 108 -0.50 -2.91 -4.82
CA LEU A 108 0.79 -2.76 -5.51
C LEU A 108 1.85 -3.72 -4.95
N LEU A 109 1.90 -3.90 -3.63
CA LEU A 109 2.84 -4.83 -3.00
C LEU A 109 2.48 -6.30 -3.30
N PHE A 110 1.20 -6.66 -3.33
CA PHE A 110 0.81 -8.02 -3.71
C PHE A 110 1.13 -8.34 -5.17
N ASP A 111 1.04 -7.35 -6.06
CA ASP A 111 1.27 -7.54 -7.50
C ASP A 111 2.77 -7.57 -7.86
N HIS A 112 3.62 -6.92 -7.05
CA HIS A 112 5.03 -6.73 -7.39
C HIS A 112 6.05 -7.24 -6.37
N ALA A 113 5.64 -7.52 -5.14
CA ALA A 113 6.50 -7.93 -4.05
C ALA A 113 5.91 -9.09 -3.23
N ARG A 114 5.16 -9.98 -3.90
CA ARG A 114 4.52 -11.14 -3.27
C ARG A 114 5.47 -11.97 -2.42
N GLU A 115 6.66 -12.25 -2.93
CA GLU A 115 7.68 -13.04 -2.23
C GLU A 115 8.30 -12.34 -1.01
N ASP A 116 8.09 -11.04 -0.86
CA ASP A 116 8.62 -10.28 0.27
C ASP A 116 7.61 -10.20 1.44
N ILE A 117 6.37 -10.67 1.24
CA ILE A 117 5.29 -10.61 2.22
C ILE A 117 5.08 -11.99 2.86
N PRO A 118 5.34 -12.15 4.17
CA PRO A 118 5.01 -13.37 4.89
C PRO A 118 3.50 -13.63 4.86
N ASP A 119 3.11 -14.88 4.56
CA ASP A 119 1.72 -15.34 4.62
C ASP A 119 0.70 -14.41 3.90
N MET A 120 1.07 -13.97 2.68
CA MET A 120 0.30 -13.05 1.83
C MET A 120 -1.20 -13.37 1.75
N TYR A 121 -1.58 -14.65 1.71
CA TYR A 121 -3.00 -15.05 1.65
C TYR A 121 -3.79 -14.57 2.87
N MET A 122 -3.22 -14.73 4.06
CA MET A 122 -3.85 -14.30 5.32
C MET A 122 -3.88 -12.77 5.41
N VAL A 123 -2.76 -12.12 5.07
CA VAL A 123 -2.65 -10.66 5.03
C VAL A 123 -3.71 -10.05 4.10
N ARG A 124 -3.87 -10.60 2.89
CA ARG A 124 -4.91 -10.19 1.94
C ARG A 124 -6.32 -10.38 2.51
N SER A 125 -6.59 -11.54 3.12
CA SER A 125 -7.91 -11.83 3.73
C SER A 125 -8.26 -10.79 4.79
N LEU A 126 -7.32 -10.49 5.69
CA LEU A 126 -7.54 -9.52 6.77
C LEU A 126 -7.78 -8.09 6.24
N ILE A 127 -7.05 -7.67 5.19
CA ILE A 127 -7.27 -6.36 4.56
C ILE A 127 -8.66 -6.27 3.92
N GLU A 128 -9.10 -7.32 3.22
CA GLU A 128 -10.46 -7.36 2.66
C GLU A 128 -11.53 -7.35 3.77
N ASP A 129 -11.34 -8.13 4.84
CA ASP A 129 -12.25 -8.15 5.99
C ASP A 129 -12.36 -6.76 6.64
N ILE A 130 -11.24 -6.05 6.81
CA ILE A 130 -11.21 -4.67 7.31
C ILE A 130 -11.98 -3.74 6.36
N ARG A 131 -11.74 -3.86 5.05
CA ARG A 131 -12.44 -3.04 4.05
C ARG A 131 -13.95 -3.25 4.13
N ASP A 132 -14.37 -4.50 4.24
CA ASP A 132 -15.78 -4.86 4.30
C ASP A 132 -16.42 -4.36 5.60
N VAL A 133 -15.79 -4.53 6.76
CA VAL A 133 -16.28 -3.95 8.02
C VAL A 133 -16.45 -2.44 7.91
N ARG A 134 -15.45 -1.74 7.34
CA ARG A 134 -15.54 -0.29 7.14
C ARG A 134 -16.65 0.13 6.19
N PHE A 135 -16.85 -0.62 5.11
CA PHE A 135 -17.91 -0.36 4.15
C PHE A 135 -19.30 -0.50 4.80
N HIS A 136 -19.50 -1.54 5.62
CA HIS A 136 -20.75 -1.74 6.36
C HIS A 136 -20.99 -0.66 7.40
N LYS A 137 -19.94 -0.19 8.10
CA LYS A 137 -20.05 0.96 9.01
C LYS A 137 -20.42 2.25 8.31
N TRP A 138 -19.87 2.48 7.11
CA TRP A 138 -20.15 3.68 6.33
C TRP A 138 -21.58 3.73 5.79
N ARG A 139 -22.18 2.56 5.49
CA ARG A 139 -23.61 2.42 5.16
C ARG A 139 -24.38 1.79 6.32
N PRO A 140 -24.68 2.53 7.41
CA PRO A 140 -25.61 2.03 8.41
C PRO A 140 -26.97 1.82 7.73
N ILE A 141 -27.43 0.57 7.71
CA ILE A 141 -28.79 0.20 7.29
C ILE A 141 -29.78 0.75 8.32
#